data_AF-A0AAV4EMK9-F1
#
_entry.id   AF-A0AAV4EMK9-F1
#
_cell.length_a   1.000
_cell.length_b   1.000
_cell.length_c   1.000
_cell.angle_alpha   90.00
_cell.angle_beta   90.00
_cell.angle_gamma   90.00
#
_symmetry.space_group_name_H-M   'P 1'
#
loop_
_entity.id
_entity.type
_entity.pdbx_description
1 polymer ?
#
loop_
_entity_poly.entity_id
_entity_poly.type
_entity_poly.pdbx_seq_one_letter_code
_entity_poly.pdbx_strand_id
1 'polypeptide(L)'
;MTEAERYQISLGVMKECSGFCVERTQSILPSGGRGVCVTDGFVPKHCVTSLYPGLIYQPHDPVFFQSIGNHFIFRCIDGILVDGNDAGLSKSLFKSCMRRDSLWPLPACDESWLTDTPVCPLNVGQYVNNHNKKYPANVAYQEFSVPYDFPFHLRQYLPVNFYSSILNVPENVTRPLKIVALISLEEIHNGQELFSSYFTLVS
;
A
#
# COMPACT_ATOMS: atom_id res chain seq x y z
N MET A 1 -3.97 -21.56 -14.12
CA MET A 1 -3.64 -20.14 -14.29
C MET A 1 -2.45 -19.82 -13.42
N THR A 2 -1.35 -19.37 -14.01
CA THR A 2 -0.12 -18.97 -13.33
C THR A 2 -0.29 -17.62 -12.62
N GLU A 3 0.61 -17.27 -11.71
CA GLU A 3 0.60 -15.94 -11.06
C GLU A 3 0.77 -14.81 -12.09
N ALA A 4 1.61 -15.02 -13.11
CA ALA A 4 1.81 -14.06 -14.19
C ALA A 4 0.55 -13.85 -15.03
N GLU A 5 -0.13 -14.94 -15.42
CA GLU A 5 -1.42 -14.86 -16.14
C GLU A 5 -2.47 -14.12 -15.32
N ARG A 6 -2.57 -14.42 -14.02
CA ARG A 6 -3.50 -13.72 -13.12
C ARG A 6 -3.18 -12.24 -13.05
N TYR A 7 -1.91 -11.87 -12.95
CA TYR A 7 -1.50 -10.48 -12.88
C TYR A 7 -1.80 -9.70 -14.16
N GLN A 8 -1.61 -10.32 -15.33
CA GLN A 8 -1.99 -9.70 -16.60
C GLN A 8 -3.51 -9.47 -16.69
N ILE A 9 -4.32 -10.40 -16.19
CA ILE A 9 -5.77 -10.19 -16.07
C ILE A 9 -6.08 -9.02 -15.13
N SER A 10 -5.42 -8.96 -13.96
CA SER A 10 -5.57 -7.86 -13.02
C SER A 10 -5.21 -6.50 -13.60
N LEU A 11 -4.16 -6.41 -14.43
CA LEU A 11 -3.81 -5.20 -15.16
C LEU A 11 -4.89 -4.83 -16.18
N GLY A 12 -5.44 -5.82 -16.89
CA GLY A 12 -6.58 -5.60 -17.79
C GLY A 12 -7.80 -5.02 -17.07
N VAL A 13 -8.15 -5.56 -15.90
CA VAL A 13 -9.23 -5.02 -15.05
C VAL A 13 -8.91 -3.60 -14.58
N MET A 14 -7.67 -3.35 -14.12
CA MET A 14 -7.24 -2.02 -13.73
C MET A 14 -7.38 -1.01 -14.88
N LYS A 15 -6.96 -1.39 -16.09
CA LYS A 15 -7.09 -0.56 -17.29
C LYS A 15 -8.54 -0.23 -17.59
N GLU A 16 -9.43 -1.21 -17.52
CA GLU A 16 -10.86 -1.04 -17.75
C GLU A 16 -11.51 -0.12 -16.69
N CYS A 17 -11.18 -0.32 -15.41
CA CYS A 17 -11.78 0.43 -14.31
C CYS A 17 -11.22 1.85 -14.15
N SER A 18 -9.92 2.03 -14.38
CA SER A 18 -9.19 3.28 -14.05
C SER A 18 -8.69 4.04 -15.27
N GLY A 19 -8.66 3.42 -16.46
CA GLY A 19 -8.12 4.02 -17.69
C GLY A 19 -6.59 3.93 -17.84
N PHE A 20 -5.88 3.43 -16.83
CA PHE A 20 -4.44 3.28 -16.81
C PHE A 20 -3.97 2.04 -16.05
N CYS A 21 -2.71 1.66 -16.26
CA CYS A 21 -2.00 0.65 -15.47
C CYS A 21 -0.81 1.30 -14.76
N VAL A 22 -0.59 0.93 -13.50
CA VAL A 22 0.68 1.19 -12.81
C VAL A 22 1.34 -0.13 -12.44
N GLU A 23 2.66 -0.17 -12.54
CA GLU A 23 3.44 -1.36 -12.24
C GLU A 23 4.73 -0.99 -11.53
N ARG A 24 5.28 -1.95 -10.77
CA ARG A 24 6.65 -1.82 -10.26
C ARG A 24 7.63 -2.00 -11.39
N THR A 25 8.55 -1.05 -11.54
CA THR A 25 9.60 -1.08 -12.55
C THR A 25 10.95 -0.77 -11.92
N GLN A 26 12.02 -0.88 -12.71
CA GLN A 26 13.30 -0.30 -12.33
C GLN A 26 13.14 1.23 -12.27
N SER A 27 13.57 1.86 -11.17
CA SER A 27 13.50 3.32 -11.05
C SER A 27 14.50 3.99 -11.99
N ILE A 28 14.14 5.17 -12.50
CA ILE A 28 15.03 6.05 -13.25
C ILE A 28 16.06 6.74 -12.36
N LEU A 29 15.88 6.67 -11.04
CA LEU A 29 16.86 7.16 -10.06
C LEU A 29 18.02 6.16 -9.95
N PRO A 30 19.29 6.59 -10.12
CA PRO A 30 20.45 5.68 -10.08
C PRO A 30 20.59 4.84 -8.81
N SER A 31 20.06 5.32 -7.68
CA SER A 31 20.06 4.64 -6.38
C SER A 31 18.66 4.39 -5.83
N GLY A 32 17.62 4.49 -6.66
CA GLY A 32 16.21 4.33 -6.23
C GLY A 32 15.75 2.88 -6.15
N GLY A 33 16.53 1.93 -6.68
CA GLY A 33 16.10 0.53 -6.75
C GLY A 33 14.86 0.40 -7.62
N ARG A 34 13.75 -0.09 -7.05
CA ARG A 34 12.46 -0.18 -7.74
C ARG A 34 11.67 1.12 -7.59
N GLY A 35 10.87 1.42 -8.61
CA GLY A 35 9.91 2.52 -8.65
C GLY A 35 8.53 2.02 -9.06
N VAL A 36 7.59 2.95 -9.21
CA VAL A 36 6.27 2.66 -9.79
C VAL A 36 6.09 3.56 -11.00
N CYS A 37 5.76 2.98 -12.15
CA CYS A 37 5.54 3.72 -13.39
C CYS A 37 4.14 3.47 -13.94
N VAL A 38 3.61 4.45 -14.66
CA VAL A 38 2.46 4.25 -15.54
C VAL A 38 2.93 3.45 -16.76
N THR A 39 2.35 2.28 -17.01
CA THR A 39 2.78 1.39 -18.13
C THR A 39 1.76 1.31 -19.27
N ASP A 40 0.53 1.72 -19.02
CA ASP A 40 -0.52 1.86 -20.03
C ASP A 40 -1.46 3.01 -19.63
N GLY A 41 -1.95 3.76 -20.62
CA GLY A 41 -2.89 4.87 -20.44
C GLY A 41 -2.24 6.13 -19.90
N PHE A 42 -3.05 6.90 -19.18
CA PHE A 42 -2.61 8.07 -18.44
C PHE A 42 -3.45 8.19 -17.17
N VAL A 43 -2.81 8.68 -16.11
CA VAL A 43 -3.46 8.99 -14.84
C VAL A 43 -3.95 10.44 -14.93
N PRO A 44 -5.25 10.72 -14.79
CA PRO A 44 -5.75 12.08 -14.65
C PRO A 44 -5.27 12.69 -13.33
N LYS A 45 -5.28 14.02 -13.24
CA LYS A 45 -5.05 14.73 -11.98
C LYS A 45 -6.13 14.37 -10.94
N HIS A 46 -5.74 14.22 -9.66
CA HIS A 46 -6.61 13.91 -8.52
C HIS A 46 -7.22 12.50 -8.54
N CYS A 47 -6.48 11.53 -9.05
CA CYS A 47 -6.85 10.11 -9.06
C CYS A 47 -5.96 9.28 -8.14
N VAL A 48 -6.52 8.22 -7.57
CA VAL A 48 -5.75 7.22 -6.82
C VAL A 48 -4.83 6.48 -7.79
N THR A 49 -3.53 6.57 -7.58
CA THR A 49 -2.51 5.89 -8.40
C THR A 49 -2.07 4.59 -7.79
N SER A 50 -2.02 4.51 -6.46
CA SER A 50 -1.57 3.33 -5.73
C SER A 50 -2.01 3.39 -4.27
N LEU A 51 -2.02 2.24 -3.62
CA LEU A 51 -2.25 2.07 -2.19
C LEU A 51 -0.92 1.67 -1.54
N TYR A 52 -0.61 2.27 -0.39
CA TYR A 52 0.50 1.88 0.46
C TYR A 52 0.05 0.67 1.31
N PRO A 53 0.54 -0.53 1.01
CA PRO A 53 0.17 -1.71 1.77
C PRO A 53 0.95 -1.76 3.10
N GLY A 54 0.50 -2.58 4.04
CA GLY A 54 1.33 -2.88 5.20
C GLY A 54 0.61 -3.27 6.47
N LEU A 55 1.42 -3.63 7.46
CA LEU A 55 0.96 -3.93 8.81
C LEU A 55 0.84 -2.64 9.62
N ILE A 56 -0.33 -2.39 10.18
CA ILE A 56 -0.64 -1.17 10.92
C ILE A 56 -0.30 -1.36 12.40
N TYR A 57 0.47 -0.43 12.94
CA TYR A 57 0.81 -0.34 14.35
C TYR A 57 0.18 0.92 14.95
N GLN A 58 -0.59 0.74 16.01
CA GLN A 58 -1.10 1.83 16.83
C GLN A 58 0.05 2.49 17.62
N PRO A 59 -0.14 3.73 18.11
CA PRO A 59 0.76 4.30 19.10
C PRO A 59 1.02 3.29 20.24
N HIS A 60 2.30 3.13 20.59
CA HIS A 60 2.80 2.20 21.61
C HIS A 60 2.83 0.71 21.25
N ASP A 61 2.35 0.29 20.07
CA ASP A 61 2.57 -1.08 19.61
C ASP A 61 4.08 -1.35 19.40
N PRO A 62 4.55 -2.59 19.65
CA PRO A 62 5.96 -2.93 19.54
C PRO A 62 6.42 -2.92 18.07
N VAL A 63 7.22 -1.92 17.70
CA VAL A 63 7.78 -1.76 16.33
C VAL A 63 9.29 -1.95 16.22
N PHE A 64 10.00 -2.08 17.35
CA PHE A 64 11.46 -1.95 17.40
C PHE A 64 12.19 -2.85 16.40
N PHE A 65 12.01 -4.17 16.46
CA PHE A 65 12.80 -5.10 15.64
C PHE A 65 12.58 -4.97 14.14
N GLN A 66 11.33 -4.79 13.70
CA GLN A 66 10.96 -4.62 12.30
C GLN A 66 11.25 -3.21 11.77
N SER A 67 11.54 -2.24 12.65
CA SER A 67 11.92 -0.88 12.25
C SER A 67 13.40 -0.70 11.92
N ILE A 68 14.27 -1.61 12.37
CA ILE A 68 15.72 -1.48 12.18
C ILE A 68 16.05 -1.57 10.69
N GLY A 69 16.53 -0.47 10.10
CA GLY A 69 16.88 -0.39 8.68
C GLY A 69 15.68 -0.48 7.72
N ASN A 70 14.45 -0.31 8.23
CA ASN A 70 13.25 -0.42 7.41
C ASN A 70 12.82 0.95 6.87
N HIS A 71 13.05 1.17 5.58
CA HIS A 71 12.67 2.39 4.87
C HIS A 71 11.19 2.42 4.43
N PHE A 72 10.46 1.32 4.63
CA PHE A 72 9.04 1.19 4.28
C PHE A 72 8.10 1.42 5.48
N ILE A 73 8.59 2.02 6.56
CA ILE A 73 7.71 2.49 7.65
C ILE A 73 7.17 3.86 7.28
N PHE A 74 5.88 3.90 6.96
CA PHE A 74 5.13 5.14 6.80
C PHE A 74 4.54 5.57 8.14
N ARG A 75 4.71 6.84 8.52
CA ARG A 75 4.11 7.42 9.74
C ARG A 75 2.96 8.34 9.35
N CYS A 76 1.76 7.95 9.74
CA CYS A 76 0.54 8.76 9.60
C CYS A 76 0.55 9.96 10.54
N ILE A 77 -0.28 10.97 10.25
CA ILE A 77 -0.36 12.22 11.04
C ILE A 77 -0.72 11.99 12.50
N ASP A 78 -1.54 10.98 12.79
CA ASP A 78 -1.99 10.61 14.13
C ASP A 78 -1.01 9.70 14.87
N GLY A 79 0.18 9.46 14.30
CA GLY A 79 1.22 8.63 14.87
C GLY A 79 1.07 7.13 14.62
N ILE A 80 0.01 6.70 13.91
CA ILE A 80 -0.11 5.33 13.40
C ILE A 80 1.04 5.05 12.43
N LEU A 81 1.62 3.85 12.50
CA LEU A 81 2.65 3.41 11.57
C LEU A 81 2.09 2.35 10.62
N VAL A 82 2.47 2.40 9.35
CA VAL A 82 2.19 1.37 8.35
C VAL A 82 3.52 0.79 7.89
N ASP A 83 3.76 -0.48 8.19
CA ASP A 83 4.96 -1.22 7.78
C ASP A 83 4.70 -1.91 6.44
N GLY A 84 5.16 -1.28 5.36
CA GLY A 84 5.03 -1.77 3.99
C GLY A 84 6.17 -2.66 3.52
N ASN A 85 7.05 -3.13 4.41
CA ASN A 85 8.17 -3.98 4.01
C ASN A 85 7.69 -5.41 3.68
N ASP A 86 7.86 -5.82 2.42
CA ASP A 86 7.43 -7.11 1.91
C ASP A 86 8.44 -8.25 2.15
N ALA A 87 9.51 -7.99 2.89
CA ALA A 87 10.58 -8.92 3.22
C ALA A 87 10.75 -9.15 4.73
N GLY A 88 11.55 -10.17 5.06
CA GLY A 88 12.04 -10.43 6.41
C GLY A 88 10.96 -10.54 7.49
N LEU A 89 11.20 -9.89 8.63
CA LEU A 89 10.34 -9.94 9.81
C LEU A 89 8.98 -9.29 9.55
N SER A 90 8.94 -8.15 8.85
CA SER A 90 7.71 -7.43 8.49
C SER A 90 6.74 -8.31 7.71
N LYS A 91 7.23 -8.99 6.65
CA LYS A 91 6.46 -9.99 5.90
C LYS A 91 5.88 -11.08 6.80
N SER A 92 6.71 -11.62 7.69
CA SER A 92 6.31 -12.70 8.60
C SER A 92 5.20 -12.25 9.56
N LEU A 93 5.35 -11.05 10.14
CA LEU A 93 4.36 -10.46 11.04
C LEU A 93 3.04 -10.17 10.33
N PHE A 94 3.08 -9.62 9.11
CA PHE A 94 1.87 -9.37 8.31
C PHE A 94 1.10 -10.68 8.06
N LYS A 95 1.79 -11.71 7.57
CA LYS A 95 1.19 -13.04 7.33
C LYS A 95 0.63 -13.67 8.59
N SER A 96 1.34 -13.54 9.72
CA SER A 96 0.90 -14.04 11.02
C SER A 96 -0.41 -13.37 11.45
N CYS A 97 -0.48 -12.03 11.41
CA CYS A 97 -1.67 -11.29 11.78
C CYS A 97 -2.84 -11.59 10.83
N MET A 98 -2.59 -11.59 9.51
CA MET A 98 -3.62 -11.96 8.52
C MET A 98 -4.24 -13.32 8.82
N ARG A 99 -3.41 -14.35 9.07
CA ARG A 99 -3.91 -15.71 9.35
C ARG A 99 -4.69 -15.80 10.66
N ARG A 100 -4.22 -15.11 11.71
CA ARG A 100 -4.92 -15.05 13.00
C ARG A 100 -6.30 -14.42 12.86
N ASP A 101 -6.39 -13.35 12.06
CA ASP A 101 -7.61 -12.52 11.96
C ASP A 101 -8.58 -13.03 10.87
N SER A 102 -8.16 -14.01 10.06
CA SER A 102 -8.98 -14.57 8.98
C SER A 102 -10.07 -15.50 9.51
N LEU A 103 -11.26 -15.42 8.91
CA LEU A 103 -12.39 -16.30 9.20
C LEU A 103 -12.65 -17.18 7.98
N TRP A 104 -12.13 -18.41 7.99
CA TRP A 104 -12.24 -19.30 6.84
C TRP A 104 -13.69 -19.38 6.33
N PRO A 105 -13.94 -19.21 5.01
CA PRO A 105 -12.97 -19.12 3.91
C PRO A 105 -12.50 -17.68 3.56
N LEU A 106 -12.83 -16.67 4.36
CA LEU A 106 -12.58 -15.25 4.09
C LEU A 106 -11.24 -14.79 4.70
N PRO A 107 -10.25 -14.41 3.87
CA PRO A 107 -9.03 -13.76 4.35
C PRO A 107 -9.33 -12.42 5.01
N ALA A 108 -8.56 -12.07 6.05
CA ALA A 108 -8.70 -10.79 6.73
C ALA A 108 -8.25 -9.59 5.88
N CYS A 109 -7.34 -9.81 4.94
CA CYS A 109 -6.76 -8.79 4.05
C CYS A 109 -6.15 -9.43 2.80
N ASP A 110 -5.80 -8.60 1.82
CA ASP A 110 -5.02 -9.01 0.64
C ASP A 110 -3.55 -9.20 1.04
N GLU A 111 -3.01 -10.41 0.95
CA GLU A 111 -1.58 -10.68 1.16
C GLU A 111 -0.74 -10.68 -0.12
N SER A 112 -1.38 -10.54 -1.30
CA SER A 112 -0.70 -10.68 -2.58
C SER A 112 0.29 -9.55 -2.86
N TRP A 113 0.18 -8.40 -2.18
CA TRP A 113 1.17 -7.32 -2.24
C TRP A 113 2.57 -7.73 -1.77
N LEU A 114 2.68 -8.84 -1.03
CA LEU A 114 3.95 -9.42 -0.59
C LEU A 114 4.71 -10.18 -1.70
N THR A 115 4.14 -10.27 -2.91
CA THR A 115 4.76 -10.87 -4.10
C THR A 115 5.14 -9.79 -5.11
N ASP A 116 5.79 -10.16 -6.21
CA ASP A 116 6.10 -9.25 -7.33
C ASP A 116 4.86 -8.89 -8.19
N THR A 117 3.76 -9.62 -8.02
CA THR A 117 2.57 -9.58 -8.88
C THR A 117 1.29 -9.55 -8.04
N PRO A 118 0.96 -8.41 -7.39
CA PRO A 118 -0.23 -8.30 -6.56
C PRO A 118 -1.51 -8.50 -7.36
N VAL A 119 -2.51 -9.12 -6.74
CA VAL A 119 -3.83 -9.34 -7.36
C VAL A 119 -4.52 -8.01 -7.66
N CYS A 120 -4.39 -7.02 -6.78
CA CYS A 120 -4.75 -5.64 -7.08
C CYS A 120 -3.46 -4.86 -7.44
N PRO A 121 -3.26 -4.45 -8.71
CA PRO A 121 -2.01 -3.81 -9.14
C PRO A 121 -1.73 -2.46 -8.44
N LEU A 122 -2.75 -1.85 -7.82
CA LEU A 122 -2.57 -0.63 -7.02
C LEU A 122 -1.74 -0.86 -5.74
N ASN A 123 -1.58 -2.09 -5.26
CA ASN A 123 -0.94 -2.41 -3.97
C ASN A 123 0.60 -2.38 -4.05
N VAL A 124 1.14 -1.27 -4.58
CA VAL A 124 2.56 -1.05 -4.87
C VAL A 124 3.06 0.30 -4.34
N GLY A 125 2.25 1.02 -3.56
CA GLY A 125 2.55 2.38 -3.10
C GLY A 125 3.83 2.52 -2.26
N GLN A 126 4.26 1.45 -1.59
CA GLN A 126 5.50 1.41 -0.83
C GLN A 126 6.77 1.57 -1.70
N TYR A 127 6.66 1.30 -3.01
CA TYR A 127 7.76 1.43 -3.96
C TYR A 127 7.78 2.80 -4.68
N VAL A 128 6.87 3.71 -4.35
CA VAL A 128 6.90 5.06 -4.92
C VAL A 128 8.06 5.83 -4.31
N ASN A 129 9.01 6.22 -5.16
CA ASN A 129 10.21 6.91 -4.75
C ASN A 129 9.94 8.36 -4.33
N ASN A 130 10.95 8.95 -3.69
CA ASN A 130 10.94 10.37 -3.40
C ASN A 130 11.34 11.21 -4.59
N HIS A 131 10.64 12.33 -4.72
CA HIS A 131 11.04 13.40 -5.61
C HIS A 131 12.43 13.93 -5.24
N ASN A 132 13.07 14.57 -6.21
CA ASN A 132 14.27 15.36 -6.03
C ASN A 132 14.20 16.60 -6.94
N LYS A 133 15.27 17.41 -6.97
CA LYS A 133 15.30 18.64 -7.79
C LYS A 133 15.09 18.38 -9.29
N LYS A 134 15.48 17.20 -9.79
CA LYS A 134 15.36 16.83 -11.20
C LYS A 134 14.00 16.20 -11.52
N TYR A 135 13.47 15.40 -10.60
CA TYR A 135 12.19 14.71 -10.77
C TYR A 135 11.24 15.16 -9.66
N PRO A 136 10.37 16.16 -9.92
CA PRO A 136 9.46 16.72 -8.93
C PRO A 136 8.37 15.72 -8.53
N ALA A 137 7.71 15.97 -7.40
CA ALA A 137 6.62 15.12 -6.95
C ALA A 137 5.40 15.30 -7.85
N ASN A 138 4.86 14.18 -8.34
CA ASN A 138 3.64 14.12 -9.14
C ASN A 138 2.52 13.34 -8.43
N VAL A 139 2.79 12.77 -7.25
CA VAL A 139 1.80 12.16 -6.36
C VAL A 139 1.99 12.62 -4.91
N ALA A 140 0.91 12.59 -4.12
CA ALA A 140 0.91 12.89 -2.69
C ALA A 140 0.17 11.82 -1.88
N TYR A 141 0.55 11.65 -0.61
CA TYR A 141 -0.10 10.71 0.29
C TYR A 141 -1.42 11.27 0.82
N GLN A 142 -2.47 10.47 0.76
CA GLN A 142 -3.78 10.73 1.34
C GLN A 142 -4.14 9.61 2.31
N GLU A 143 -4.35 9.98 3.56
CA GLU A 143 -4.79 9.07 4.62
C GLU A 143 -6.32 9.02 4.69
N PHE A 144 -6.88 7.84 4.92
CA PHE A 144 -8.29 7.68 5.27
C PHE A 144 -8.51 6.50 6.20
N SER A 145 -9.55 6.61 7.02
CA SER A 145 -9.98 5.56 7.93
C SER A 145 -11.12 4.78 7.30
N VAL A 146 -10.99 3.45 7.27
CA VAL A 146 -12.08 2.56 6.89
C VAL A 146 -13.18 2.66 7.95
N PRO A 147 -14.45 2.78 7.55
CA PRO A 147 -15.59 2.81 8.47
C PRO A 147 -15.62 1.59 9.40
N TYR A 148 -16.10 1.79 10.63
CA TYR A 148 -16.18 0.71 11.61
C TYR A 148 -17.11 -0.44 11.16
N ASP A 149 -18.17 -0.09 10.45
CA ASP A 149 -19.18 -0.98 9.87
C ASP A 149 -18.80 -1.52 8.49
N PHE A 150 -17.54 -1.32 8.04
CA PHE A 150 -17.08 -1.82 6.75
C PHE A 150 -17.24 -3.35 6.66
N PRO A 151 -17.89 -3.88 5.60
CA PRO A 151 -18.23 -5.30 5.54
C PRO A 151 -17.01 -6.20 5.64
N PHE A 152 -17.03 -7.14 6.59
CA PHE A 152 -15.89 -8.02 6.86
C PHE A 152 -15.42 -8.77 5.60
N HIS A 153 -16.35 -9.29 4.80
CA HIS A 153 -16.03 -10.04 3.59
C HIS A 153 -15.34 -9.20 2.50
N LEU A 154 -15.41 -7.87 2.55
CA LEU A 154 -14.68 -6.99 1.62
C LEU A 154 -13.27 -6.66 2.09
N ARG A 155 -12.93 -6.94 3.36
CA ARG A 155 -11.58 -6.66 3.88
C ARG A 155 -10.49 -7.46 3.17
N GLN A 156 -10.82 -8.62 2.61
CA GLN A 156 -9.92 -9.44 1.78
C GLN A 156 -9.31 -8.69 0.58
N TYR A 157 -9.87 -7.53 0.19
CA TYR A 157 -9.37 -6.69 -0.89
C TYR A 157 -8.52 -5.50 -0.42
N LEU A 158 -8.42 -5.28 0.90
CA LEU A 158 -7.60 -4.23 1.47
C LEU A 158 -6.18 -4.74 1.71
N PRO A 159 -5.13 -4.01 1.32
CA PRO A 159 -3.75 -4.47 1.47
C PRO A 159 -3.14 -4.18 2.85
N VAL A 160 -4.00 -4.04 3.86
CA VAL A 160 -3.60 -3.67 5.22
C VAL A 160 -4.24 -4.60 6.23
N ASN A 161 -3.54 -4.81 7.33
CA ASN A 161 -4.11 -5.40 8.54
C ASN A 161 -3.46 -4.74 9.76
N PHE A 162 -3.96 -4.98 10.96
CA PHE A 162 -3.29 -4.49 12.17
C PHE A 162 -2.42 -5.52 12.82
N TYR A 163 -1.33 -5.02 13.39
CA TYR A 163 -0.67 -5.71 14.46
C TYR A 163 -1.61 -5.78 15.67
N SER A 164 -1.81 -6.96 16.25
CA SER A 164 -2.44 -7.09 17.57
C SER A 164 -1.63 -8.08 18.40
N SER A 165 -1.30 -7.71 19.63
CA SER A 165 -0.73 -8.62 20.63
C SER A 165 -1.77 -9.14 21.62
N ILE A 166 -3.00 -8.60 21.57
CA ILE A 166 -4.04 -8.84 22.57
C ILE A 166 -5.11 -9.75 21.95
N LEU A 167 -5.37 -10.88 22.61
CA LEU A 167 -6.41 -11.85 22.22
C LEU A 167 -7.84 -11.33 22.47
N ASN A 168 -8.01 -10.32 23.35
CA ASN A 168 -9.28 -9.69 23.70
C ASN A 168 -9.13 -8.16 23.70
N VAL A 169 -9.38 -7.52 22.55
CA VAL A 169 -9.45 -6.05 22.49
C VAL A 169 -10.64 -5.61 23.37
N PRO A 170 -10.45 -4.73 24.37
CA PRO A 170 -11.56 -4.26 25.19
C PRO A 170 -12.66 -3.66 24.31
N GLU A 171 -13.94 -3.87 24.65
CA GLU A 171 -15.10 -3.44 23.84
C GLU A 171 -15.08 -1.96 23.46
N ASN A 172 -14.39 -1.12 24.25
CA ASN A 172 -14.29 0.33 24.04
C ASN A 172 -13.06 0.78 23.23
N VAL A 173 -12.22 -0.15 22.75
CA VAL A 173 -11.01 0.17 21.98
C VAL A 173 -11.29 -0.08 20.49
N THR A 174 -11.62 1.00 19.78
CA THR A 174 -11.68 0.96 18.31
C THR A 174 -10.29 1.10 17.73
N ARG A 175 -9.89 0.15 16.87
CA ARG A 175 -8.65 0.23 16.10
C ARG A 175 -9.04 0.51 14.64
N PRO A 176 -8.98 1.77 14.17
CA PRO A 176 -9.48 2.16 12.84
C PRO A 176 -8.51 1.75 11.74
N LEU A 177 -9.00 1.03 10.70
CA LEU A 177 -8.12 0.53 9.63
C LEU A 177 -7.71 1.76 8.83
N LYS A 178 -6.42 2.08 8.85
CA LYS A 178 -5.89 3.19 8.08
C LYS A 178 -5.47 2.68 6.70
N ILE A 179 -5.96 3.35 5.67
CA ILE A 179 -5.44 3.19 4.32
C ILE A 179 -4.69 4.47 3.96
N VAL A 180 -3.57 4.30 3.29
CA VAL A 180 -2.82 5.40 2.69
C VAL A 180 -2.84 5.19 1.19
N ALA A 181 -3.47 6.11 0.46
CA ALA A 181 -3.42 6.15 -0.99
C ALA A 181 -2.41 7.18 -1.46
N LEU A 182 -1.87 7.00 -2.66
CA LEU A 182 -1.17 8.03 -3.39
C LEU A 182 -2.11 8.61 -4.45
N ILE A 183 -2.23 9.93 -4.44
CA ILE A 183 -3.12 10.70 -5.30
C ILE A 183 -2.30 11.53 -6.27
N SER A 184 -2.64 11.52 -7.55
CA SER A 184 -1.96 12.34 -8.56
C SER A 184 -2.18 13.83 -8.34
N LEU A 185 -1.09 14.59 -8.40
CA LEU A 185 -1.06 16.06 -8.31
C LEU A 185 -1.24 16.73 -9.68
N GLU A 186 -0.95 15.98 -10.73
CA GLU A 186 -1.00 16.37 -12.14
C GLU A 186 -1.34 15.16 -13.00
N GLU A 187 -1.46 15.36 -14.31
CA GLU A 187 -1.60 14.25 -15.26
C GLU A 187 -0.28 13.50 -15.39
N ILE A 188 -0.33 12.17 -15.43
CA ILE A 188 0.86 11.31 -15.51
C ILE A 188 0.69 10.34 -16.67
N HIS A 189 1.55 10.45 -17.66
CA HIS A 189 1.50 9.69 -18.91
C HIS A 189 2.28 8.37 -18.82
N ASN A 190 1.96 7.47 -19.74
CA ASN A 190 2.70 6.22 -19.95
C ASN A 190 4.22 6.47 -20.02
N GLY A 191 4.98 5.66 -19.28
CA GLY A 191 6.42 5.69 -19.15
C GLY A 191 6.93 6.60 -18.03
N GLN A 192 6.08 7.41 -17.41
CA GLN A 192 6.49 8.27 -16.30
C GLN A 192 6.47 7.53 -14.96
N GLU A 193 7.51 7.76 -14.16
CA GLU A 193 7.62 7.26 -12.79
C GLU A 193 6.85 8.17 -11.82
N LEU A 194 6.23 7.56 -10.81
CA LEU A 194 5.58 8.24 -9.71
C LEU A 194 6.64 8.67 -8.69
N PHE A 195 6.58 9.94 -8.28
CA PHE A 195 7.41 10.52 -7.24
C PHE A 195 6.56 11.22 -6.20
N SER A 196 6.81 10.88 -4.93
CA SER A 196 6.11 11.46 -3.79
C SER A 196 6.94 12.54 -3.09
N SER A 197 6.27 13.33 -2.27
CA SER A 197 6.91 14.14 -1.24
C SER A 197 6.50 13.62 0.13
N TYR A 198 7.44 13.22 0.99
CA TYR A 198 7.17 12.82 2.39
C TYR A 198 6.48 13.90 3.23
N PHE A 199 6.43 15.16 2.75
CA PHE A 199 5.99 16.32 3.52
C PHE A 199 4.63 16.91 3.12
N THR A 200 3.92 16.33 2.16
CA THR A 200 2.63 16.89 1.72
C THR A 200 1.54 15.87 1.98
N LEU A 201 1.05 15.84 3.21
CA LEU A 201 -0.29 15.35 3.51
C LEU A 201 -1.26 16.41 2.99
N VAL A 202 -2.07 16.05 2.00
CA VAL A 202 -3.20 16.90 1.59
C VAL A 202 -4.36 16.55 2.51
N SER A 203 -4.86 17.53 3.25
CA SER A 203 -6.08 17.42 4.07
C SER A 203 -7.31 17.82 3.28
#